data_AF-A0A2V6P5H1-F1
#
_entry.id   AF-A0A2V6P5H1-F1
#
_cell.length_a   1.000
_cell.length_b   1.000
_cell.length_c   1.000
_cell.angle_alpha   90.00
_cell.angle_beta   90.00
_cell.angle_gamma   90.00
#
_symmetry.space_group_name_H-M   'P 1'
#
loop_
_entity.id
_entity.type
_entity.pdbx_description
1 polymer ?
#
loop_
_entity_poly.entity_id
_entity_poly.type
_entity_poly.pdbx_seq_one_letter_code
_entity_poly.pdbx_strand_id
1 'polypeptide(L)'
;MPGVSGWMPAARRMLLSWLAFSVLAACLAAEPLEPERVATVIEALTRLGPEKVETNPKLKEALGKVLEATRGSPQFVELVRDFKIKNQDPALLEIAAKNPSNSTAADAARLIVANHNFELLKTALTGANAVKVAEALGNTGKKEIVPLLEPIV
;
A
#
# COMPACT_ATOMS: atom_id res chain seq x y z
N MET A 1 -40.25 50.09 -40.51
CA MET A 1 -39.95 51.12 -39.49
C MET A 1 -41.29 51.68 -39.01
N PRO A 2 -41.53 51.97 -37.71
CA PRO A 2 -40.63 52.32 -36.59
C PRO A 2 -40.69 51.25 -35.45
N GLY A 3 -39.92 51.23 -34.35
CA GLY A 3 -39.07 52.21 -33.67
C GLY A 3 -39.72 52.67 -32.35
N VAL A 4 -39.29 52.15 -31.19
CA VAL A 4 -39.26 52.72 -29.80
C VAL A 4 -38.87 51.58 -28.84
N SER A 5 -37.64 51.49 -28.30
CA SER A 5 -37.10 52.18 -27.11
C SER A 5 -38.04 52.22 -25.90
N GLY A 6 -37.60 51.67 -24.76
CA GLY A 6 -38.27 51.89 -23.48
C GLY A 6 -38.07 50.82 -22.41
N TRP A 7 -37.16 51.13 -21.48
CA TRP A 7 -37.21 50.80 -20.04
C TRP A 7 -36.76 49.43 -19.50
N MET A 8 -35.76 49.52 -18.62
CA MET A 8 -35.34 48.53 -17.62
C MET A 8 -36.51 48.02 -16.77
N PRO A 9 -36.44 46.76 -16.32
CA PRO A 9 -36.80 46.46 -14.95
C PRO A 9 -35.57 46.17 -14.09
N ALA A 10 -35.52 46.90 -12.99
CA ALA A 10 -34.67 46.70 -11.84
C ALA A 10 -34.83 45.27 -11.29
N ALA A 11 -33.96 44.36 -11.72
CA ALA A 11 -33.89 42.99 -11.19
C ALA A 11 -32.46 42.63 -10.74
N ARG A 12 -31.69 43.62 -10.27
CA ARG A 12 -30.32 43.42 -9.79
C ARG A 12 -30.25 43.50 -8.26
N ARG A 13 -31.15 42.79 -7.57
CA ARG A 13 -31.15 42.69 -6.10
C ARG A 13 -31.68 41.36 -5.58
N MET A 14 -31.45 40.24 -6.27
CA MET A 14 -31.69 38.91 -5.72
C MET A 14 -30.75 37.88 -6.34
N LEU A 15 -29.47 37.97 -6.02
CA LEU A 15 -28.48 36.91 -6.27
C LEU A 15 -27.45 37.04 -5.15
N LEU A 16 -27.02 35.92 -4.58
CA LEU A 16 -26.11 35.79 -3.42
C LEU A 16 -26.79 35.69 -2.04
N SER A 17 -27.84 34.86 -1.92
CA SER A 17 -28.23 34.27 -0.63
C SER A 17 -28.57 32.78 -0.78
N TRP A 18 -27.75 32.06 -1.55
CA TRP A 18 -27.80 30.59 -1.66
C TRP A 18 -26.39 30.04 -1.94
N LEU A 19 -25.47 30.33 -1.02
CA LEU A 19 -24.16 29.67 -0.90
C LEU A 19 -23.93 29.28 0.56
N ALA A 20 -25.02 28.93 1.24
CA ALA A 20 -24.92 28.05 2.38
C ALA A 20 -24.66 26.64 1.82
N PHE A 21 -23.70 25.95 2.43
CA PHE A 21 -23.82 24.50 2.65
C PHE A 21 -23.37 23.55 1.53
N SER A 22 -22.20 23.76 0.93
CA SER A 22 -21.55 22.66 0.21
C SER A 22 -20.03 22.81 0.28
N VAL A 23 -19.35 21.75 0.71
CA VAL A 23 -17.89 21.63 0.91
C VAL A 23 -17.42 22.01 2.32
N LEU A 24 -18.00 21.36 3.33
CA LEU A 24 -17.19 20.81 4.42
C LEU A 24 -17.20 19.28 4.25
N ALA A 25 -16.62 18.82 3.14
CA ALA A 25 -16.31 17.41 2.99
C ALA A 25 -15.19 17.12 4.00
N ALA A 26 -15.53 16.34 5.02
CA ALA A 26 -14.65 15.90 6.06
C ALA A 26 -13.35 15.31 5.47
N CYS A 27 -12.28 16.08 5.50
CA CYS A 27 -10.95 15.52 5.65
C CYS A 27 -10.89 14.90 7.05
N LEU A 28 -11.47 13.71 7.21
CA LEU A 28 -11.13 12.82 8.30
C LEU A 28 -9.74 12.26 7.99
N ALA A 29 -8.73 13.13 8.05
CA ALA A 29 -7.35 12.71 8.01
C ALA A 29 -7.14 11.86 9.26
N ALA A 30 -7.12 10.54 9.08
CA ALA A 30 -6.65 9.65 10.13
C ALA A 30 -5.24 10.11 10.49
N GLU A 31 -5.08 10.65 11.70
CA GLU A 31 -3.76 11.09 12.16
C GLU A 31 -2.79 9.90 12.08
N PRO A 32 -1.58 10.09 11.52
CA PRO A 32 -0.60 9.04 11.42
C PRO A 32 -0.29 8.52 12.83
N LEU A 33 -0.14 7.20 12.96
CA LEU A 33 0.21 6.61 14.24
C LEU A 33 1.64 7.01 14.61
N GLU A 34 1.80 7.59 15.80
CA GLU A 34 3.11 7.87 16.38
C GLU A 34 3.98 6.60 16.46
N PRO A 35 5.31 6.68 16.23
CA PRO A 35 6.18 5.49 16.17
C PRO A 35 6.11 4.58 17.40
N GLU A 36 6.06 5.17 18.60
CA GLU A 36 5.95 4.44 19.87
C GLU A 36 4.64 3.64 19.96
N ARG A 37 3.56 4.23 19.43
CA ARG A 37 2.24 3.59 19.37
C ARG A 37 2.25 2.44 18.37
N VAL A 38 2.90 2.61 17.21
CA VAL A 38 3.07 1.53 16.23
C VAL A 38 3.79 0.34 16.87
N ALA A 39 4.91 0.57 17.55
CA ALA A 39 5.66 -0.50 18.22
C ALA A 39 4.83 -1.23 19.29
N THR A 40 4.11 -0.47 20.13
CA THR A 40 3.24 -1.03 21.17
C THR A 40 2.12 -1.89 20.58
N VAL A 41 1.48 -1.42 19.50
CA VAL A 41 0.41 -2.16 18.83
C VAL A 41 0.96 -3.43 18.18
N ILE A 42 2.12 -3.36 17.52
CA ILE A 42 2.78 -4.54 16.94
C ILE A 42 3.07 -5.58 18.03
N GLU A 43 3.68 -5.17 19.15
CA GLU A 43 3.97 -6.08 20.25
C GLU A 43 2.70 -6.75 20.80
N ALA A 44 1.64 -5.97 21.01
CA ALA A 44 0.37 -6.48 21.48
C ALA A 44 -0.26 -7.48 20.49
N LEU A 45 -0.27 -7.16 19.19
CA LEU A 45 -0.78 -8.04 18.15
C LEU A 45 0.03 -9.34 18.06
N THR A 46 1.35 -9.26 18.13
CA THR A 46 2.24 -10.44 18.09
C THR A 46 2.04 -11.34 19.31
N ARG A 47 1.85 -10.77 20.50
CA ARG A 47 1.53 -11.53 21.72
C ARG A 47 0.17 -12.24 21.63
N LEU A 48 -0.82 -11.62 20.97
CA LEU A 48 -2.14 -12.22 20.74
C LEU A 48 -2.11 -13.32 19.66
N GLY A 49 -1.23 -13.17 18.67
CA GLY A 49 -1.03 -14.12 17.58
C GLY A 49 -2.06 -14.01 16.44
N PRO A 50 -1.76 -14.60 15.28
CA PRO A 50 -2.55 -14.43 14.06
C PRO A 50 -3.98 -14.95 14.19
N GLU A 51 -4.21 -16.07 14.88
CA GLU A 51 -5.55 -16.67 15.04
C GLU A 51 -6.54 -15.73 15.76
N LYS A 52 -6.08 -15.01 16.79
CA LYS A 52 -6.90 -14.05 17.52
C LYS A 52 -7.14 -12.78 16.71
N VAL A 53 -6.13 -12.34 15.96
CA VAL A 53 -6.26 -11.17 15.09
C VAL A 53 -7.21 -11.47 13.92
N GLU A 54 -7.14 -12.66 13.33
CA GLU A 54 -7.99 -13.07 12.21
C GLU A 54 -9.48 -13.19 12.57
N THR A 55 -9.79 -13.50 13.83
CA THR A 55 -11.17 -13.66 14.30
C THR A 55 -11.78 -12.37 14.87
N ASN A 56 -10.98 -11.33 15.08
CA ASN A 56 -11.43 -10.07 15.67
C ASN A 56 -11.29 -8.89 14.70
N PRO A 57 -12.41 -8.27 14.26
CA PRO A 57 -12.37 -7.19 13.26
C PRO A 57 -11.61 -5.95 13.74
N LYS A 58 -11.64 -5.63 15.04
CA LYS A 58 -10.91 -4.48 15.59
C LYS A 58 -9.39 -4.72 15.57
N LEU A 59 -8.97 -5.97 15.79
CA LEU A 59 -7.56 -6.33 15.71
C LEU A 59 -7.06 -6.35 14.27
N LYS A 60 -7.90 -6.78 13.31
CA LYS A 60 -7.58 -6.63 11.88
C LYS A 60 -7.40 -5.18 11.46
N GLU A 61 -8.28 -4.29 11.95
CA GLU A 61 -8.16 -2.86 11.68
C GLU A 61 -6.86 -2.29 12.25
N ALA A 62 -6.51 -2.66 13.49
CA ALA A 62 -5.25 -2.27 14.11
C ALA A 62 -4.03 -2.80 13.31
N LEU A 63 -4.07 -4.07 12.89
CA LEU A 63 -3.06 -4.68 12.03
C LEU A 63 -2.92 -3.91 10.71
N GLY A 64 -4.04 -3.54 10.08
CA GLY A 64 -4.03 -2.74 8.86
C GLY A 64 -3.34 -1.39 9.06
N LYS A 65 -3.65 -0.68 10.16
CA LYS A 65 -3.02 0.62 10.44
C LYS A 65 -1.50 0.51 10.65
N VAL A 66 -1.02 -0.50 11.38
CA VAL A 66 0.42 -0.70 11.56
C VAL A 66 1.09 -1.20 10.28
N LEU A 67 0.40 -1.99 9.46
CA LEU A 67 0.91 -2.43 8.16
C LEU A 67 1.14 -1.24 7.22
N GLU A 68 0.18 -0.31 7.16
CA GLU A 68 0.33 0.92 6.39
C GLU A 68 1.47 1.79 6.94
N ALA A 69 1.54 1.97 8.26
CA ALA A 69 2.59 2.76 8.91
C ALA A 69 4.00 2.18 8.73
N THR A 70 4.12 0.86 8.49
CA THR A 70 5.41 0.17 8.32
C THR A 70 5.76 -0.08 6.86
N ARG A 71 4.93 0.32 5.89
CA ARG A 71 5.16 0.04 4.46
C ARG A 71 6.57 0.45 4.02
N GLY A 72 7.24 -0.45 3.29
CA GLY A 72 8.60 -0.21 2.81
C GLY A 72 9.71 -0.48 3.84
N SER A 73 9.39 -1.01 5.02
CA SER A 73 10.34 -1.35 6.08
C SER A 73 10.49 -2.87 6.28
N PRO A 74 11.55 -3.35 6.97
CA PRO A 74 11.66 -4.74 7.38
C PRO A 74 10.48 -5.23 8.23
N GLN A 75 9.94 -4.35 9.09
CA GLN A 75 8.81 -4.68 9.96
C GLN A 75 7.56 -5.05 9.15
N PHE A 76 7.35 -4.43 7.98
CA PHE A 76 6.27 -4.80 7.08
C PHE A 76 6.40 -6.26 6.60
N VAL A 77 7.60 -6.66 6.19
CA VAL A 77 7.86 -8.04 5.72
C VAL A 77 7.58 -9.05 6.82
N GLU A 78 7.99 -8.76 8.05
CA GLU A 78 7.72 -9.58 9.22
C GLU A 78 6.21 -9.70 9.50
N LEU A 79 5.48 -8.58 9.49
CA LEU A 79 4.03 -8.57 9.73
C LEU A 79 3.28 -9.36 8.65
N VAL A 80 3.65 -9.20 7.38
CA VAL A 80 3.04 -9.97 6.28
C VAL A 80 3.29 -11.47 6.45
N ARG A 81 4.50 -11.86 6.84
CA ARG A 81 4.86 -13.27 7.11
C ARG A 81 4.07 -13.83 8.29
N ASP A 82 4.13 -13.16 9.42
CA ASP A 82 3.65 -13.70 10.71
C ASP A 82 2.12 -13.73 10.76
N PHE A 83 1.46 -12.73 10.16
CA PHE A 83 0.00 -12.66 10.04
C PHE A 83 -0.54 -13.21 8.72
N LYS A 84 0.33 -13.79 7.87
CA LYS A 84 -0.04 -14.41 6.57
C LYS A 84 -0.91 -13.52 5.68
N ILE A 85 -0.62 -12.21 5.70
CA ILE A 85 -1.44 -11.18 5.04
C ILE A 85 -1.37 -11.37 3.52
N LYS A 86 -2.52 -11.42 2.87
CA LYS A 86 -2.63 -11.62 1.42
C LYS A 86 -2.58 -10.30 0.66
N ASN A 87 -2.32 -10.39 -0.65
CA ASN A 87 -2.32 -9.26 -1.58
C ASN A 87 -1.26 -8.18 -1.29
N GLN A 88 -0.14 -8.56 -0.67
CA GLN A 88 0.97 -7.65 -0.36
C GLN A 88 2.17 -7.81 -1.31
N ASP A 89 2.09 -8.71 -2.29
CA ASP A 89 3.21 -9.00 -3.21
C ASP A 89 3.76 -7.76 -3.94
N PRO A 90 2.95 -6.76 -4.38
CA PRO A 90 3.49 -5.55 -4.97
C PRO A 90 4.36 -4.74 -4.00
N ALA A 91 3.91 -4.56 -2.75
CA ALA A 91 4.68 -3.85 -1.73
C ALA A 91 5.94 -4.63 -1.31
N LEU A 92 5.86 -5.97 -1.25
CA LEU A 92 7.02 -6.83 -1.02
C LEU A 92 8.04 -6.72 -2.17
N LEU A 93 7.56 -6.61 -3.41
CA LEU A 93 8.41 -6.46 -4.59
C LEU A 93 9.13 -5.11 -4.57
N GLU A 94 8.44 -4.03 -4.18
CA GLU A 94 9.06 -2.71 -3.98
C GLU A 94 10.18 -2.77 -2.94
N ILE A 95 9.97 -3.47 -1.82
CA ILE A 95 10.99 -3.67 -0.78
C ILE A 95 12.18 -4.46 -1.34
N ALA A 96 11.92 -5.56 -2.05
CA ALA A 96 12.94 -6.39 -2.66
C ALA A 96 13.80 -5.62 -3.67
N ALA A 97 13.17 -4.77 -4.50
CA ALA A 97 13.86 -3.97 -5.49
C ALA A 97 14.62 -2.76 -4.90
N LYS A 98 14.27 -2.32 -3.69
CA LYS A 98 14.90 -1.13 -3.08
C LYS A 98 16.35 -1.40 -2.65
N ASN A 99 16.61 -2.55 -2.01
CA ASN A 99 17.92 -2.95 -1.51
C ASN A 99 18.17 -4.46 -1.72
N PRO A 100 18.40 -4.90 -2.97
CA PRO A 100 18.30 -6.32 -3.36
C PRO A 100 19.33 -7.26 -2.71
N SER A 101 20.42 -6.72 -2.17
CA SER A 101 21.49 -7.49 -1.53
C SER A 101 21.27 -7.76 -0.04
N ASN A 102 20.25 -7.15 0.58
CA ASN A 102 20.01 -7.33 2.02
C ASN A 102 19.09 -8.52 2.32
N SER A 103 19.12 -9.00 3.57
CA SER A 103 18.30 -10.14 4.01
C SER A 103 16.80 -9.86 3.88
N THR A 104 16.36 -8.63 4.17
CA THR A 104 14.96 -8.22 4.06
C THR A 104 14.42 -8.33 2.64
N ALA A 105 15.21 -8.01 1.62
CA ALA A 105 14.83 -8.15 0.22
C ALA A 105 14.69 -9.62 -0.16
N ALA A 106 15.61 -10.48 0.28
CA ALA A 106 15.52 -11.92 0.08
C ALA A 106 14.31 -12.52 0.82
N ASP A 107 13.98 -12.05 2.01
CA ASP A 107 12.79 -12.47 2.76
C ASP A 107 11.50 -12.04 2.04
N ALA A 108 11.42 -10.79 1.57
CA ALA A 108 10.28 -10.29 0.81
C ALA A 108 10.08 -11.07 -0.50
N ALA A 109 11.16 -11.32 -1.24
CA ALA A 109 11.14 -12.14 -2.44
C ALA A 109 10.70 -13.59 -2.15
N ARG A 110 11.17 -14.19 -1.04
CA ARG A 110 10.73 -15.53 -0.61
C ARG A 110 9.22 -15.60 -0.34
N LEU A 111 8.63 -14.53 0.22
CA LEU A 111 7.18 -14.48 0.44
C LEU A 111 6.40 -14.44 -0.89
N ILE A 112 6.85 -13.65 -1.88
CA ILE A 112 6.20 -13.58 -3.20
C ILE A 112 6.25 -14.94 -3.90
N VAL A 113 7.41 -15.62 -3.84
CA VAL A 113 7.58 -16.97 -4.39
C VAL A 113 6.66 -17.97 -3.70
N ALA A 114 6.56 -17.93 -2.37
CA ALA A 114 5.65 -18.78 -1.60
C ALA A 114 4.17 -18.51 -1.90
N ASN A 115 3.83 -17.30 -2.34
CA ASN A 115 2.49 -16.93 -2.82
C ASN A 115 2.23 -17.33 -4.28
N HIS A 116 3.23 -17.92 -4.97
CA HIS A 116 3.17 -18.34 -6.38
C HIS A 116 2.80 -17.22 -7.37
N ASN A 117 3.08 -15.96 -7.03
CA ASN A 117 2.79 -14.82 -7.89
C ASN A 117 3.88 -14.63 -8.96
N PHE A 118 4.07 -15.65 -9.79
CA PHE A 118 5.13 -15.69 -10.80
C PHE A 118 4.87 -14.70 -11.94
N GLU A 119 3.62 -14.34 -12.22
CA GLU A 119 3.29 -13.33 -13.23
C GLU A 119 3.79 -11.93 -12.82
N LEU A 120 3.65 -11.56 -11.53
CA LEU A 120 4.23 -10.33 -11.01
C LEU A 120 5.76 -10.35 -11.14
N LEU A 121 6.41 -11.46 -10.80
CA LEU A 121 7.86 -11.60 -10.91
C LEU A 121 8.34 -11.52 -12.36
N LYS A 122 7.70 -12.21 -13.30
CA LYS A 122 8.02 -12.12 -14.74
C LYS A 122 7.90 -10.69 -15.24
N THR A 123 6.81 -10.00 -14.88
CA THR A 123 6.61 -8.60 -15.26
C THR A 123 7.75 -7.72 -14.73
N ALA A 124 8.09 -7.88 -13.45
CA ALA A 124 9.16 -7.12 -12.81
C ALA A 124 10.53 -7.37 -13.44
N LEU A 125 10.80 -8.61 -13.86
CA LEU A 125 12.03 -9.06 -14.52
C LEU A 125 12.18 -8.55 -15.96
N THR A 126 11.14 -7.98 -16.56
CA THR A 126 11.22 -7.30 -17.88
C THR A 126 11.23 -5.77 -17.76
N GLY A 127 11.08 -5.24 -16.53
CA GLY A 127 10.95 -3.81 -16.27
C GLY A 127 12.26 -3.12 -15.88
N ALA A 128 12.15 -1.86 -15.47
CA ALA A 128 13.28 -1.02 -15.07
C ALA A 128 14.09 -1.56 -13.87
N ASN A 129 13.46 -2.38 -13.03
CA ASN A 129 14.10 -2.98 -11.85
C ASN A 129 14.55 -4.43 -12.08
N ALA A 130 14.56 -4.93 -13.31
CA ALA A 130 14.84 -6.32 -13.65
C ALA A 130 16.09 -6.88 -12.94
N VAL A 131 17.22 -6.19 -13.04
CA VAL A 131 18.50 -6.60 -12.42
C VAL A 131 18.38 -6.70 -10.89
N LYS A 132 17.74 -5.71 -10.25
CA LYS A 132 17.56 -5.70 -8.79
C LYS A 132 16.64 -6.82 -8.32
N VAL A 133 15.56 -7.06 -9.07
CA VAL A 133 14.62 -8.15 -8.78
C VAL A 133 15.29 -9.50 -8.98
N ALA A 134 16.09 -9.67 -10.05
CA ALA A 134 16.86 -10.88 -10.30
C ALA A 134 17.87 -11.16 -9.17
N GLU A 135 18.59 -10.13 -8.71
CA GLU A 135 19.51 -10.24 -7.57
C GLU A 135 18.78 -10.66 -6.29
N ALA A 136 17.68 -9.97 -5.94
CA ALA A 136 16.88 -10.32 -4.76
C ALA A 136 16.32 -11.75 -4.83
N LEU A 137 15.86 -12.19 -6.02
CA LEU A 137 15.39 -13.55 -6.26
C LEU A 137 16.53 -14.57 -6.16
N GLY A 138 17.71 -14.27 -6.71
CA GLY A 138 18.90 -15.12 -6.58
C GLY A 138 19.29 -15.34 -5.11
N ASN A 139 19.18 -14.29 -4.29
CA ASN A 139 19.44 -14.34 -2.85
C ASN A 139 18.39 -15.14 -2.06
N THR A 140 17.28 -15.55 -2.67
CA THR A 140 16.28 -16.41 -1.99
C THR A 140 16.74 -17.85 -1.80
N GLY A 141 17.65 -18.34 -2.65
CA GLY A 141 18.05 -19.74 -2.71
C GLY A 141 16.93 -20.71 -3.12
N LYS A 142 15.80 -20.24 -3.65
CA LYS A 142 14.68 -21.07 -4.06
C LYS A 142 14.90 -21.65 -5.45
N LYS A 143 14.72 -22.97 -5.62
CA LYS A 143 14.84 -23.61 -6.94
C LYS A 143 13.72 -23.19 -7.90
N GLU A 144 12.56 -22.82 -7.35
CA GLU A 144 11.38 -22.38 -8.11
C GLU A 144 11.64 -21.13 -8.96
N ILE A 145 12.65 -20.31 -8.62
CA ILE A 145 12.96 -19.10 -9.38
C ILE A 145 13.93 -19.33 -10.54
N VAL A 146 14.53 -20.52 -10.66
CA VAL A 146 15.53 -20.80 -11.70
C VAL A 146 14.97 -20.59 -13.11
N PRO A 147 13.78 -21.13 -13.47
CA PRO A 147 13.20 -20.90 -14.79
C PRO A 147 12.83 -19.43 -15.07
N LEU A 148 12.70 -18.60 -14.03
CA LEU A 148 12.45 -17.17 -14.16
C LEU A 148 13.73 -16.38 -14.43
N LEU A 149 14.86 -16.83 -13.89
CA LEU A 149 16.15 -16.14 -14.03
C LEU A 149 16.95 -16.59 -15.25
N GLU A 150 16.79 -17.84 -15.71
CA GLU A 150 17.48 -18.39 -16.88
C GLU A 150 17.46 -17.50 -18.13
N PRO A 151 16.35 -16.83 -18.51
CA PRO A 151 16.33 -15.98 -19.71
C PRO A 151 17.13 -14.67 -19.59
N ILE A 152 17.63 -14.34 -18.39
CA ILE A 152 18.18 -13.02 -18.05
C ILE A 152 19.70 -13.06 -17.86
N VAL A 153 20.26 -14.24 -17.56
CA VAL A 153 21.69 -14.46 -17.24
C VAL A 153 22.48 -15.06 -18.38
#